data_AF-A0A4V2P9M2-F1
#
_entry.id   AF-A0A4V2P9M2-F1
#
_cell.length_a   1.000
_cell.length_b   1.000
_cell.length_c   1.000
_cell.angle_alpha   90.00
_cell.angle_beta   90.00
_cell.angle_gamma   90.00
#
_symmetry.space_group_name_H-M   'P 1'
#
loop_
_entity.id
_entity.type
_entity.pdbx_description
1 polymer ?
#
loop_
_entity_poly.entity_id
_entity_poly.type
_entity_poly.pdbx_seq_one_letter_code
_entity_poly.pdbx_strand_id
1 'polypeptide(L)'
;MSRAVSRIPESVVDRGMLRLTRSANTGGLWLAVAAALAVKPGPPRRAALRGVIALGGSSFVVNLVLKTLIPRRRPPAELMPLGRRLVTAPVSSSFPSGHSSNAAAFATAVALESPRTALAVAPVAAAVAYSRIHTGAHWPSDVLVGAGVGTAIALTTRRWWPIRESDEADAHVVHDAPILADGKGLLLLVNPRSGDSSYDPTDDIAQALPAAGLVRTEPGRDAVELLQEAVDAAVGASAEHTSVLAVGAAVGASAEHTSVLAVGAAGGDGTIAAAAAVAIRNNLPLVVIPAGTLNHFARDLGVYDLREVADATGAGEAVEVDIAAVEFDTADGPYQHHWINTASIGAYPELVRLREKWEDRWGKWPAFAAALVVTLRRAEPIHIRLDDRWHDMWFLFIGNGPYHPHGAVPAFRSRLDEGLLDVRWLRADVRFSRTRAVIALMLAAIGHSRVYGERQMHELTVTSRTPVAVAADGEVVGIATTFDFSVAGRIPTYRRDEDNPRWENRPRPHHRRPLAWLTDRRR
;
A
#
# COMPACT_ATOMS: atom_id res chain seq x y z
N MET A 1 -35.76 27.31 12.50
CA MET A 1 -35.78 25.86 12.24
C MET A 1 -36.38 25.06 13.42
N SER A 2 -35.87 25.11 14.66
CA SER A 2 -36.51 24.37 15.78
C SER A 2 -37.96 24.79 16.06
N ARG A 3 -38.28 26.09 16.00
CA ARG A 3 -39.67 26.60 16.04
C ARG A 3 -40.53 26.23 14.82
N ALA A 4 -39.90 25.86 13.70
CA ALA A 4 -40.62 25.40 12.51
C ALA A 4 -40.95 23.92 12.64
N VAL A 5 -40.00 23.12 13.13
CA VAL A 5 -40.20 21.69 13.42
C VAL A 5 -41.23 21.48 14.53
N SER A 6 -41.28 22.35 15.55
CA SER A 6 -42.31 22.28 16.59
C SER A 6 -43.73 22.51 16.09
N ARG A 7 -43.91 23.16 14.92
CA ARG A 7 -45.22 23.44 14.31
C ARG A 7 -45.74 22.29 13.44
N ILE A 8 -44.92 21.27 13.16
CA ILE A 8 -45.34 20.11 12.37
C ILE A 8 -46.29 19.25 13.23
N PRO A 9 -47.47 18.83 12.75
CA PRO A 9 -48.40 17.98 13.50
C PRO A 9 -47.76 16.65 13.95
N GLU A 10 -48.18 16.11 15.09
CA GLU A 10 -47.71 14.79 15.55
C GLU A 10 -48.07 13.69 14.54
N SER A 11 -47.17 12.73 14.32
CA SER A 11 -47.35 11.67 13.33
C SER A 11 -46.61 10.39 13.70
N VAL A 12 -46.85 9.31 12.95
CA VAL A 12 -46.18 8.02 13.13
C VAL A 12 -44.64 8.13 12.99
N VAL A 13 -44.16 9.14 12.25
CA VAL A 13 -42.74 9.47 12.08
C VAL A 13 -42.07 9.80 13.42
N ASP A 14 -42.80 10.38 14.38
CA ASP A 14 -42.25 10.78 15.69
C ASP A 14 -41.75 9.57 16.48
N ARG A 15 -42.52 8.47 16.48
CA ARG A 15 -42.10 7.20 17.11
C ARG A 15 -40.89 6.60 16.40
N GLY A 16 -40.84 6.69 15.08
CA GLY A 16 -39.68 6.26 14.29
C GLY A 16 -38.41 7.04 14.66
N MET A 17 -38.50 8.37 14.73
CA MET A 17 -37.37 9.25 15.09
C MET A 17 -36.90 9.04 16.53
N LEU A 18 -37.82 8.78 17.46
CA LEU A 18 -37.48 8.43 18.85
C LEU A 18 -36.76 7.08 18.96
N ARG A 19 -37.12 6.08 18.14
CA ARG A 19 -36.40 4.81 18.09
C ARG A 19 -35.02 4.98 17.45
N LEU A 20 -34.95 5.70 16.33
CA LEU A 20 -33.70 5.96 15.61
C LEU A 20 -32.68 6.71 16.46
N THR A 21 -33.13 7.73 17.21
CA THR A 21 -32.19 8.45 18.09
C THR A 21 -31.70 7.59 19.26
N ARG A 22 -32.49 6.61 19.72
CA ARG A 22 -32.09 5.68 20.79
C ARG A 22 -31.12 4.63 20.28
N SER A 23 -31.33 4.07 19.09
CA SER A 23 -30.41 3.09 18.50
C SER A 23 -29.04 3.69 18.17
N ALA A 24 -28.99 5.00 17.92
CA ALA A 24 -27.74 5.74 17.74
C ALA A 24 -27.02 6.10 19.06
N ASN A 25 -27.58 5.77 20.24
CA ASN A 25 -26.87 5.94 21.50
C ASN A 25 -25.62 5.05 21.55
N THR A 26 -24.59 5.55 22.25
CA THR A 26 -23.29 4.87 22.46
C THR A 26 -22.58 4.37 21.20
N GLY A 27 -23.02 4.78 20.00
CA GLY A 27 -22.47 4.32 18.72
C GLY A 27 -22.97 2.95 18.25
N GLY A 28 -23.92 2.31 18.95
CA GLY A 28 -24.36 0.94 18.66
C GLY A 28 -24.84 0.71 17.23
N LEU A 29 -25.66 1.61 16.68
CA LEU A 29 -26.09 1.56 15.28
C LEU A 29 -24.91 1.48 14.30
N TRP A 30 -23.89 2.32 14.50
CA TRP A 30 -22.73 2.38 13.61
C TRP A 30 -21.84 1.15 13.72
N LEU A 31 -21.69 0.58 14.92
CA LEU A 31 -20.99 -0.69 15.12
C LEU A 31 -21.72 -1.86 14.46
N ALA A 32 -23.05 -1.88 14.49
CA ALA A 32 -23.84 -2.89 13.77
C ALA A 32 -23.69 -2.77 12.25
N VAL A 33 -23.73 -1.55 11.71
CA VAL A 33 -23.46 -1.30 10.28
C VAL A 33 -22.03 -1.70 9.93
N ALA A 34 -21.04 -1.39 10.77
CA ALA A 34 -19.65 -1.80 10.57
C ALA A 34 -19.51 -3.33 10.54
N ALA A 35 -20.16 -4.04 11.46
CA ALA A 35 -20.15 -5.51 11.50
C ALA A 35 -20.73 -6.11 10.21
N ALA A 36 -21.85 -5.57 9.71
CA ALA A 36 -22.45 -6.00 8.45
C ALA A 36 -21.53 -5.75 7.25
N LEU A 37 -20.86 -4.60 7.21
CA LEU A 37 -19.89 -4.26 6.17
C LEU A 37 -18.63 -5.14 6.23
N ALA A 38 -18.21 -5.56 7.43
CA ALA A 38 -17.00 -6.37 7.64
C ALA A 38 -17.12 -7.82 7.13
N VAL A 39 -18.34 -8.32 6.91
CA VAL A 39 -18.59 -9.68 6.39
C VAL A 39 -17.92 -9.90 5.04
N LYS A 40 -18.02 -8.92 4.11
CA LYS A 40 -17.45 -9.04 2.77
C LYS A 40 -16.01 -8.47 2.73
N PRO A 41 -15.01 -9.25 2.28
CA PRO A 41 -13.66 -8.72 2.10
C PRO A 41 -13.64 -7.60 1.04
N GLY A 42 -12.56 -6.80 1.03
CA GLY A 42 -12.39 -5.71 0.07
C GLY A 42 -12.92 -4.34 0.57
N PRO A 43 -13.44 -3.48 -0.33
CA PRO A 43 -13.84 -2.11 0.02
C PRO A 43 -14.84 -1.99 1.20
N PRO A 44 -15.87 -2.85 1.34
CA PRO A 44 -16.80 -2.78 2.47
C PRO A 44 -16.14 -3.02 3.83
N ARG A 45 -15.24 -4.02 3.95
CA ARG A 45 -14.51 -4.27 5.20
C ARG A 45 -13.55 -3.13 5.56
N ARG A 46 -12.87 -2.54 4.57
CA ARG A 46 -12.03 -1.35 4.77
C ARG A 46 -12.87 -0.15 5.21
N ALA A 47 -14.05 0.05 4.61
CA ALA A 47 -15.02 1.07 5.01
C ALA A 47 -15.49 0.88 6.46
N ALA A 48 -15.76 -0.36 6.89
CA ALA A 48 -16.13 -0.70 8.26
C ALA A 48 -15.03 -0.30 9.25
N LEU A 49 -13.79 -0.74 9.01
CA LEU A 49 -12.66 -0.48 9.90
C LEU A 49 -12.38 1.04 10.02
N ARG A 50 -12.30 1.74 8.88
CA ARG A 50 -12.10 3.18 8.84
C ARG A 50 -13.25 3.92 9.54
N GLY A 51 -14.48 3.47 9.34
CA GLY A 51 -15.68 4.00 10.00
C GLY A 51 -15.62 3.88 11.52
N VAL A 52 -15.20 2.73 12.05
CA VAL A 52 -15.04 2.52 13.50
C VAL A 52 -13.94 3.42 14.08
N ILE A 53 -12.81 3.57 13.39
CA ILE A 53 -11.73 4.46 13.84
C ILE A 53 -12.21 5.92 13.86
N ALA A 54 -12.87 6.38 12.79
CA ALA A 54 -13.42 7.73 12.72
C ALA A 54 -14.51 7.98 13.79
N LEU A 55 -15.35 6.98 14.07
CA LEU A 55 -16.35 7.00 15.14
C LEU A 55 -15.71 7.15 16.53
N GLY A 56 -14.64 6.39 16.80
CA GLY A 56 -13.88 6.48 18.04
C GLY A 56 -13.22 7.85 18.23
N GLY A 57 -12.53 8.34 17.19
CA GLY A 57 -11.92 9.67 17.18
C GLY A 57 -12.94 10.80 17.40
N SER A 58 -14.09 10.74 16.70
CA SER A 58 -15.21 11.67 16.89
C SER A 58 -15.74 11.65 18.31
N SER A 59 -15.95 10.46 18.88
CA SER A 59 -16.45 10.32 20.24
C SER A 59 -15.48 10.88 21.27
N PHE A 60 -14.18 10.66 21.09
CA PHE A 60 -13.13 11.22 21.94
C PHE A 60 -13.11 12.76 21.88
N VAL A 61 -12.96 13.33 20.67
CA VAL A 61 -12.85 14.78 20.48
C VAL A 61 -14.11 15.51 20.96
N VAL A 62 -15.30 15.04 20.57
CA VAL A 62 -16.55 15.74 20.92
C VAL A 62 -16.85 15.64 22.41
N ASN A 63 -16.76 14.44 22.99
CA ASN A 63 -17.22 14.25 24.37
C ASN A 63 -16.19 14.65 25.41
N LEU A 64 -14.89 14.45 25.16
CA LEU A 64 -13.85 14.74 26.15
C LEU A 64 -13.22 16.13 25.99
N VAL A 65 -13.24 16.70 24.77
CA VAL A 65 -12.59 18.00 24.49
C VAL A 65 -13.63 19.10 24.25
N LEU A 66 -14.48 18.96 23.22
CA LEU A 66 -15.31 20.10 22.82
C LEU A 66 -16.45 20.38 23.81
N LYS A 67 -17.11 19.34 24.32
CA LYS A 67 -18.21 19.51 25.29
C LYS A 67 -17.75 20.04 26.65
N THR A 68 -16.50 19.80 27.03
CA THR A 68 -15.92 20.30 28.29
C THR A 68 -15.51 21.77 28.15
N LEU A 69 -15.08 22.20 26.95
CA LEU A 69 -14.66 23.56 26.69
C LEU A 69 -15.81 24.53 26.35
N ILE A 70 -16.88 24.03 25.72
CA ILE A 70 -17.97 24.88 25.20
C ILE A 70 -19.31 24.48 25.83
N PRO A 71 -19.65 25.03 27.02
CA PRO A 71 -20.94 24.77 27.64
C PRO A 71 -22.05 25.47 26.85
N ARG A 72 -23.04 24.68 26.39
CA ARG A 72 -24.24 25.22 25.73
C ARG A 72 -25.50 24.59 26.28
N ARG A 73 -26.52 25.43 26.51
CA ARG A 73 -27.86 25.02 26.93
C ARG A 73 -28.63 24.39 25.77
N ARG A 74 -29.31 23.27 26.05
CA ARG A 74 -30.18 22.56 25.10
C ARG A 74 -31.44 23.39 24.77
N PRO A 75 -32.12 23.11 23.64
CA PRO A 75 -33.43 23.68 23.38
C PRO A 75 -34.41 23.38 24.53
N PRO A 76 -35.22 24.36 24.98
CA PRO A 76 -36.22 24.12 26.02
C PRO A 76 -37.19 23.01 25.60
N ALA A 77 -37.40 22.02 26.49
CA ALA A 77 -38.28 20.88 26.22
C ALA A 77 -39.72 21.31 25.92
N GLU A 78 -40.16 22.42 26.53
CA GLU A 78 -41.47 23.06 26.33
C GLU A 78 -41.76 23.46 24.88
N LEU A 79 -40.71 23.70 24.08
CA LEU A 79 -40.87 24.02 22.67
C LEU A 79 -41.32 22.81 21.82
N MET A 80 -41.26 21.58 22.33
CA MET A 80 -41.63 20.37 21.59
C MET A 80 -42.91 19.72 22.13
N PRO A 81 -43.78 19.16 21.27
CA PRO A 81 -44.89 18.30 21.69
C PRO A 81 -44.43 17.11 22.54
N LEU A 82 -45.27 16.65 23.48
CA LEU A 82 -44.94 15.55 24.40
C LEU A 82 -44.54 14.27 23.66
N GLY A 83 -45.19 13.96 22.52
CA GLY A 83 -44.88 12.78 21.70
C GLY A 83 -43.51 12.81 21.00
N ARG A 84 -42.78 13.93 21.05
CA ARG A 84 -41.44 14.10 20.44
C ARG A 84 -40.29 14.21 21.44
N ARG A 85 -40.59 14.35 22.73
CA ARG A 85 -39.57 14.57 23.76
C ARG A 85 -38.85 13.27 24.09
N LEU A 86 -37.56 13.38 24.40
CA LEU A 86 -36.82 12.30 25.04
C LEU A 86 -37.28 12.19 26.50
N VAL A 87 -37.59 10.96 26.94
CA VAL A 87 -38.03 10.66 28.32
C VAL A 87 -36.96 11.04 29.34
N THR A 88 -35.67 10.88 28.99
CA THR A 88 -34.54 11.25 29.83
C THR A 88 -33.71 12.30 29.09
N ALA A 89 -33.69 13.53 29.61
CA ALA A 89 -32.88 14.60 29.05
C ALA A 89 -31.39 14.36 29.38
N PRO A 90 -30.46 14.49 28.42
CA PRO A 90 -29.03 14.33 28.71
C PRO A 90 -28.49 15.52 29.52
N VAL A 91 -27.73 15.24 30.57
CA VAL A 91 -27.15 16.23 31.49
C VAL A 91 -25.87 16.92 30.96
N SER A 92 -25.26 16.39 29.90
CA SER A 92 -24.05 16.97 29.29
C SER A 92 -24.35 18.14 28.34
N SER A 93 -23.34 18.96 28.05
CA SER A 93 -23.41 20.10 27.12
C SER A 93 -24.13 19.74 25.80
N SER A 94 -24.92 20.68 25.28
CA SER A 94 -25.59 20.51 23.99
C SER A 94 -24.63 20.62 22.80
N PHE A 95 -23.48 21.28 22.96
CA PHE A 95 -22.60 21.60 21.84
C PHE A 95 -21.26 20.86 21.88
N PRO A 96 -20.78 20.35 20.73
CA PRO A 96 -21.55 20.02 19.53
C PRO A 96 -22.33 18.70 19.70
N SER A 97 -23.21 18.38 18.75
CA SER A 97 -24.00 17.14 18.79
C SER A 97 -23.12 15.91 18.51
N GLY A 98 -22.91 15.07 19.52
CA GLY A 98 -22.13 13.83 19.40
C GLY A 98 -22.73 12.82 18.42
N HIS A 99 -24.06 12.62 18.41
CA HIS A 99 -24.74 11.74 17.46
C HIS A 99 -24.54 12.19 16.01
N SER A 100 -24.66 13.50 15.75
CA SER A 100 -24.43 14.07 14.42
C SER A 100 -22.97 13.89 13.98
N SER A 101 -22.03 14.18 14.89
CA SER A 101 -20.59 14.00 14.63
C SER A 101 -20.24 12.55 14.32
N ASN A 102 -20.72 11.62 15.13
CA ASN A 102 -20.48 10.19 14.93
C ASN A 102 -21.10 9.67 13.62
N ALA A 103 -22.31 10.12 13.30
CA ALA A 103 -22.99 9.77 12.05
C ALA A 103 -22.24 10.28 10.82
N ALA A 104 -21.84 11.55 10.83
CA ALA A 104 -21.08 12.16 9.75
C ALA A 104 -19.68 11.55 9.61
N ALA A 105 -18.99 11.29 10.73
CA ALA A 105 -17.68 10.64 10.73
C ALA A 105 -17.74 9.25 10.08
N PHE A 106 -18.71 8.42 10.49
CA PHE A 106 -18.87 7.08 9.94
C PHE A 106 -19.26 7.11 8.46
N ALA A 107 -20.28 7.90 8.09
CA ALA A 107 -20.74 7.99 6.70
C ALA A 107 -19.66 8.55 5.76
N THR A 108 -18.91 9.56 6.20
CA THR A 108 -17.78 10.12 5.42
C THR A 108 -16.68 9.06 5.26
N ALA A 109 -16.32 8.34 6.33
CA ALA A 109 -15.33 7.26 6.26
C ALA A 109 -15.76 6.12 5.31
N VAL A 110 -17.05 5.78 5.26
CA VAL A 110 -17.57 4.82 4.29
C VAL A 110 -17.51 5.39 2.87
N ALA A 111 -17.84 6.66 2.67
CA ALA A 111 -17.79 7.32 1.35
C ALA A 111 -16.38 7.37 0.77
N LEU A 112 -15.38 7.57 1.62
CA LEU A 112 -13.97 7.52 1.25
C LEU A 112 -13.54 6.16 0.71
N GLU A 113 -14.16 5.07 1.17
CA GLU A 113 -13.76 3.71 0.79
C GLU A 113 -14.62 3.07 -0.29
N SER A 114 -15.92 3.34 -0.25
CA SER A 114 -16.91 2.85 -1.19
C SER A 114 -18.03 3.89 -1.35
N PRO A 115 -17.93 4.79 -2.35
CA PRO A 115 -18.97 5.77 -2.63
C PRO A 115 -20.36 5.13 -2.83
N ARG A 116 -20.42 3.96 -3.49
CA ARG A 116 -21.66 3.20 -3.70
C ARG A 116 -22.30 2.75 -2.38
N THR A 117 -21.50 2.23 -1.44
CA THR A 117 -22.01 1.82 -0.12
C THR A 117 -22.45 3.05 0.69
N ALA A 118 -21.75 4.17 0.54
CA ALA A 118 -22.13 5.41 1.22
C ALA A 118 -23.48 5.96 0.76
N LEU A 119 -23.92 5.71 -0.47
CA LEU A 119 -25.28 6.06 -0.89
C LEU A 119 -26.36 5.39 -0.04
N ALA A 120 -26.09 4.20 0.52
CA ALA A 120 -27.00 3.53 1.45
C ALA A 120 -26.85 4.02 2.90
N VAL A 121 -25.63 4.37 3.33
CA VAL A 121 -25.34 4.79 4.71
C VAL A 121 -25.67 6.27 4.97
N ALA A 122 -25.45 7.14 3.99
CA ALA A 122 -25.63 8.58 4.13
C ALA A 122 -27.08 9.00 4.47
N PRO A 123 -28.14 8.42 3.88
CA PRO A 123 -29.52 8.71 4.28
C PRO A 123 -29.79 8.36 5.75
N VAL A 124 -29.22 7.25 6.25
CA VAL A 124 -29.35 6.86 7.66
C VAL A 124 -28.64 7.87 8.56
N ALA A 125 -27.44 8.32 8.18
CA ALA A 125 -26.71 9.35 8.92
C ALA A 125 -27.45 10.69 8.95
N ALA A 126 -28.01 11.11 7.81
CA ALA A 126 -28.84 12.31 7.72
C ALA A 126 -30.10 12.19 8.59
N ALA A 127 -30.76 11.03 8.60
CA ALA A 127 -31.92 10.77 9.44
C ALA A 127 -31.58 10.82 10.94
N VAL A 128 -30.43 10.27 11.35
CA VAL A 128 -29.92 10.36 12.73
C VAL A 128 -29.61 11.81 13.11
N ALA A 129 -28.98 12.58 12.23
CA ALA A 129 -28.71 14.00 12.47
C ALA A 129 -30.03 14.80 12.61
N TYR A 130 -30.98 14.57 11.70
CA TYR A 130 -32.30 15.19 11.74
C TYR A 130 -33.08 14.82 13.00
N SER A 131 -33.03 13.56 13.44
CA SER A 131 -33.75 13.11 14.63
C SER A 131 -33.36 13.90 15.89
N ARG A 132 -32.13 14.46 15.95
CA ARG A 132 -31.67 15.31 17.06
C ARG A 132 -32.32 16.70 17.06
N ILE A 133 -32.64 17.23 15.89
CA ILE A 133 -33.41 18.47 15.72
C ILE A 133 -34.89 18.17 16.00
N HIS A 134 -35.40 17.07 15.43
CA HIS A 134 -36.80 16.64 15.51
C HIS A 134 -37.29 16.39 16.93
N THR A 135 -36.45 15.76 17.75
CA THR A 135 -36.76 15.50 19.18
C THR A 135 -36.47 16.68 20.10
N GLY A 136 -36.01 17.81 19.55
CA GLY A 136 -35.61 18.99 20.32
C GLY A 136 -34.36 18.79 21.17
N ALA A 137 -33.61 17.71 20.98
CA ALA A 137 -32.46 17.38 21.81
C ALA A 137 -31.27 18.34 21.63
N HIS A 138 -31.16 18.97 20.45
CA HIS A 138 -30.07 19.86 20.05
C HIS A 138 -30.55 21.00 19.15
N TRP A 139 -29.82 22.12 19.15
CA TRP A 139 -30.04 23.17 18.15
C TRP A 139 -29.54 22.70 16.77
N PRO A 140 -30.13 23.18 15.66
CA PRO A 140 -29.64 22.90 14.31
C PRO A 140 -28.14 23.22 14.14
N SER A 141 -27.67 24.31 14.75
CA SER A 141 -26.25 24.66 14.76
C SER A 141 -25.37 23.61 15.46
N ASP A 142 -25.86 22.97 16.52
CA ASP A 142 -25.10 21.93 17.23
C ASP A 142 -24.95 20.69 16.34
N VAL A 143 -25.97 20.40 15.54
CA VAL A 143 -26.01 19.29 14.59
C VAL A 143 -25.10 19.57 13.39
N LEU A 144 -25.16 20.77 12.82
CA LEU A 144 -24.31 21.19 11.70
C LEU A 144 -22.83 21.20 12.08
N VAL A 145 -22.47 21.82 13.21
CA VAL A 145 -21.07 21.82 13.69
C VAL A 145 -20.63 20.42 14.06
N GLY A 146 -21.49 19.62 14.72
CA GLY A 146 -21.21 18.22 15.00
C GLY A 146 -20.88 17.45 13.73
N ALA A 147 -21.71 17.55 12.69
CA ALA A 147 -21.47 16.91 11.41
C ALA A 147 -20.14 17.36 10.78
N GLY A 148 -19.86 18.67 10.79
CA GLY A 148 -18.59 19.22 10.30
C GLY A 148 -17.37 18.66 11.01
N VAL A 149 -17.38 18.58 12.35
CA VAL A 149 -16.31 17.97 13.15
C VAL A 149 -16.14 16.49 12.80
N GLY A 150 -17.23 15.74 12.71
CA GLY A 150 -17.20 14.33 12.35
C GLY A 150 -16.59 14.09 10.97
N THR A 151 -17.02 14.85 9.97
CA THR A 151 -16.46 14.81 8.62
C THR A 151 -14.97 15.18 8.62
N ALA A 152 -14.55 16.21 9.34
CA ALA A 152 -13.13 16.59 9.43
C ALA A 152 -12.26 15.48 10.04
N ILE A 153 -12.75 14.80 11.09
CA ILE A 153 -12.06 13.66 11.70
C ILE A 153 -11.93 12.51 10.70
N ALA A 154 -13.01 12.18 9.99
CA ALA A 154 -12.97 11.17 8.95
C ALA A 154 -12.01 11.53 7.81
N LEU A 155 -11.97 12.79 7.35
CA LEU A 155 -11.04 13.23 6.32
C LEU A 155 -9.58 13.17 6.78
N THR A 156 -9.32 13.48 8.05
CA THR A 156 -7.97 13.39 8.65
C THR A 156 -7.40 11.97 8.58
N THR A 157 -8.26 10.95 8.57
CA THR A 157 -7.81 9.56 8.37
C THR A 157 -7.10 9.35 7.03
N ARG A 158 -7.31 10.20 6.00
CA ARG A 158 -6.61 10.11 4.70
C ARG A 158 -5.11 10.33 4.81
N ARG A 159 -4.66 11.04 5.85
CA ARG A 159 -3.24 11.36 6.04
C ARG A 159 -2.39 10.12 6.28
N TRP A 160 -2.96 9.10 6.91
CA TRP A 160 -2.29 7.85 7.24
C TRP A 160 -2.95 6.64 6.61
N TRP A 161 -4.21 6.75 6.15
CA TRP A 161 -4.90 5.76 5.33
C TRP A 161 -5.28 6.38 3.97
N PRO A 162 -4.32 6.47 3.03
CA PRO A 162 -4.57 6.92 1.67
C PRO A 162 -5.61 6.03 0.98
N ILE A 163 -6.39 6.62 0.08
CA ILE A 163 -7.31 5.88 -0.78
C ILE A 163 -6.64 5.85 -2.14
N ARG A 164 -6.23 4.66 -2.58
CA ARG A 164 -5.70 4.45 -3.92
C ARG A 164 -6.84 4.09 -4.87
N GLU A 165 -6.81 4.68 -6.06
CA GLU A 165 -7.70 4.29 -7.16
C GLU A 165 -7.18 3.01 -7.84
N SER A 166 -5.86 2.92 -8.01
CA SER A 166 -5.15 1.74 -8.49
C SER A 166 -3.96 1.43 -7.58
N ASP A 167 -3.59 0.14 -7.49
CA ASP A 167 -2.33 -0.25 -6.87
C ASP A 167 -1.12 -0.06 -7.79
N GLU A 168 -1.37 0.36 -9.04
CA GLU A 168 -0.39 0.64 -10.07
C GLU A 168 0.31 1.97 -9.83
N ALA A 169 1.59 2.02 -10.17
CA ALA A 169 2.41 3.20 -10.20
C ALA A 169 2.53 3.70 -11.65
N ASP A 170 2.59 5.03 -11.81
CA ASP A 170 2.82 5.64 -13.12
C ASP A 170 4.25 5.33 -13.59
N ALA A 171 4.44 5.25 -14.89
CA ALA A 171 5.76 5.11 -15.52
C ALA A 171 5.69 5.57 -16.98
N HIS A 172 6.80 6.06 -17.52
CA HIS A 172 6.92 6.40 -18.94
C HIS A 172 6.72 5.14 -19.79
N VAL A 173 5.87 5.26 -20.80
CA VAL A 173 5.60 4.16 -21.74
C VAL A 173 6.75 4.02 -22.72
N VAL A 174 7.12 2.77 -23.00
CA VAL A 174 8.13 2.37 -23.97
C VAL A 174 7.41 1.67 -25.12
N HIS A 175 7.46 2.28 -26.31
CA HIS A 175 6.73 1.80 -27.49
C HIS A 175 7.55 0.89 -28.41
N ASP A 176 8.87 0.80 -28.19
CA ASP A 176 9.80 0.05 -29.05
C ASP A 176 10.38 -1.20 -28.35
N ALA A 177 9.68 -1.74 -27.33
CA ALA A 177 10.12 -2.99 -26.72
C ALA A 177 9.97 -4.16 -27.73
N PRO A 178 10.89 -5.13 -27.74
CA PRO A 178 10.81 -6.28 -28.63
C PRO A 178 9.45 -7.00 -28.54
N ILE A 179 8.88 -7.37 -29.69
CA ILE A 179 7.66 -8.19 -29.67
C ILE A 179 8.06 -9.65 -29.43
N LEU A 180 7.57 -10.22 -28.32
CA LEU A 180 7.84 -11.61 -27.93
C LEU A 180 6.62 -12.48 -28.21
N ALA A 181 6.24 -12.59 -29.50
CA ALA A 181 5.08 -13.39 -29.91
C ALA A 181 5.22 -14.84 -29.39
N ASP A 182 4.20 -15.31 -28.69
CA ASP A 182 4.16 -16.61 -28.01
C ASP A 182 5.35 -16.88 -27.06
N GLY A 183 6.05 -15.84 -26.61
CA GLY A 183 7.24 -15.93 -25.76
C GLY A 183 8.55 -16.13 -26.52
N LYS A 184 8.58 -16.04 -27.86
CA LYS A 184 9.81 -16.22 -28.63
C LYS A 184 10.89 -15.21 -28.22
N GLY A 185 12.07 -15.69 -27.84
CA GLY A 185 13.18 -14.86 -27.38
C GLY A 185 13.12 -14.46 -25.90
N LEU A 186 12.12 -14.96 -25.15
CA LEU A 186 12.03 -14.79 -23.70
C LEU A 186 12.74 -15.94 -22.98
N LEU A 187 13.61 -15.60 -22.02
CA LEU A 187 14.12 -16.54 -21.03
C LEU A 187 13.51 -16.23 -19.66
N LEU A 188 12.83 -17.20 -19.05
CA LEU A 188 12.03 -16.99 -17.86
C LEU A 188 12.47 -17.90 -16.70
N LEU A 189 12.86 -17.28 -15.59
CA LEU A 189 13.13 -17.98 -14.34
C LEU A 189 11.82 -18.32 -13.61
N VAL A 190 11.54 -19.59 -13.37
CA VAL A 190 10.32 -20.06 -12.71
C VAL A 190 10.64 -20.58 -11.31
N ASN A 191 10.03 -19.96 -10.29
CA ASN A 191 10.15 -20.36 -8.90
C ASN A 191 8.79 -20.84 -8.33
N PRO A 192 8.50 -22.15 -8.40
CA PRO A 192 7.23 -22.70 -7.92
C PRO A 192 7.06 -22.65 -6.39
N ARG A 193 8.13 -22.33 -5.64
CA ARG A 193 8.10 -22.31 -4.16
C ARG A 193 7.80 -20.94 -3.57
N SER A 194 7.72 -19.90 -4.39
CA SER A 194 7.50 -18.52 -3.92
C SER A 194 6.05 -18.19 -3.52
N GLY A 195 5.10 -19.00 -3.99
CA GLY A 195 3.67 -18.78 -3.82
C GLY A 195 3.00 -19.92 -3.06
N ASP A 196 1.82 -20.32 -3.55
CA ASP A 196 1.12 -21.48 -3.02
C ASP A 196 1.94 -22.76 -3.30
N SER A 197 2.34 -23.46 -2.24
CA SER A 197 3.11 -24.70 -2.34
C SER A 197 2.42 -25.81 -3.12
N SER A 198 1.11 -25.69 -3.38
CA SER A 198 0.32 -26.64 -4.15
C SER A 198 0.14 -26.26 -5.64
N TYR A 199 0.66 -25.11 -6.06
CA TYR A 199 0.52 -24.61 -7.42
C TYR A 199 1.89 -24.37 -8.07
N ASP A 200 2.10 -24.97 -9.25
CA ASP A 200 3.27 -24.75 -10.09
C ASP A 200 2.83 -24.00 -11.36
N PRO A 201 3.30 -22.75 -11.58
CA PRO A 201 2.87 -21.95 -12.72
C PRO A 201 3.48 -22.42 -14.05
N THR A 202 4.39 -23.40 -14.05
CA THR A 202 5.15 -23.82 -15.24
C THR A 202 4.26 -24.22 -16.41
N ASP A 203 3.23 -25.05 -16.15
CA ASP A 203 2.36 -25.57 -17.21
C ASP A 203 1.48 -24.47 -17.82
N ASP A 204 0.94 -23.57 -16.98
CA ASP A 204 0.16 -22.42 -17.43
C ASP A 204 1.00 -21.46 -18.28
N ILE A 205 2.26 -21.24 -17.87
CA ILE A 205 3.22 -20.43 -18.63
C ILE A 205 3.54 -21.09 -19.97
N ALA A 206 3.83 -22.39 -19.99
CA ALA A 206 4.11 -23.12 -21.23
C ALA A 206 2.91 -23.11 -22.18
N GLN A 207 1.68 -23.07 -21.67
CA GLN A 207 0.48 -22.93 -22.48
C GLN A 207 0.32 -21.51 -23.05
N ALA A 208 0.59 -20.47 -22.24
CA ALA A 208 0.40 -19.07 -22.64
C ALA A 208 1.56 -18.52 -23.50
N LEU A 209 2.78 -19.00 -23.27
CA LEU A 209 4.02 -18.55 -23.89
C LEU A 209 4.85 -19.79 -24.35
N PRO A 210 4.34 -20.56 -25.33
CA PRO A 210 4.91 -21.86 -25.69
C PRO A 210 6.32 -21.80 -26.31
N ALA A 211 6.78 -20.64 -26.76
CA ALA A 211 8.11 -20.43 -27.31
C ALA A 211 9.11 -19.83 -26.30
N ALA A 212 8.72 -19.63 -25.03
CA ALA A 212 9.61 -19.13 -24.00
C ALA A 212 10.57 -20.23 -23.49
N GLY A 213 11.84 -19.88 -23.28
CA GLY A 213 12.80 -20.73 -22.58
C GLY A 213 12.56 -20.67 -21.07
N LEU A 214 12.32 -21.82 -20.43
CA LEU A 214 12.02 -21.87 -19.00
C LEU A 214 13.24 -22.40 -18.22
N VAL A 215 13.65 -21.68 -17.19
CA VAL A 215 14.71 -22.05 -16.25
C VAL A 215 14.09 -22.21 -14.88
N ARG A 216 14.20 -23.37 -14.24
CA ARG A 216 13.57 -23.61 -12.93
C ARG A 216 14.57 -23.39 -11.81
N THR A 217 14.15 -22.70 -10.74
CA THR A 217 15.00 -22.52 -9.56
C THR A 217 15.36 -23.87 -8.90
N GLU A 218 16.61 -24.01 -8.49
CA GLU A 218 17.11 -25.21 -7.80
C GLU A 218 17.44 -24.92 -6.34
N PRO A 219 17.18 -25.85 -5.40
CA PRO A 219 17.54 -25.66 -4.00
C PRO A 219 19.04 -25.46 -3.82
N GLY A 220 19.44 -24.36 -3.17
CA GLY A 220 20.84 -24.06 -2.86
C GLY A 220 21.64 -23.44 -4.00
N ARG A 221 21.02 -23.20 -5.17
CA ARG A 221 21.59 -22.38 -6.23
C ARG A 221 21.06 -20.96 -6.14
N ASP A 222 21.93 -19.98 -6.38
CA ASP A 222 21.53 -18.58 -6.49
C ASP A 222 20.72 -18.35 -7.78
N ALA A 223 19.62 -17.62 -7.67
CA ALA A 223 18.69 -17.37 -8.76
C ALA A 223 19.29 -16.45 -9.85
N VAL A 224 20.14 -15.50 -9.46
CA VAL A 224 20.81 -14.57 -10.38
C VAL A 224 21.86 -15.35 -11.17
N GLU A 225 22.69 -16.14 -10.50
CA GLU A 225 23.71 -16.99 -11.15
C GLU A 225 23.07 -17.95 -12.16
N LEU A 226 22.01 -18.65 -11.75
CA LEU A 226 21.33 -19.63 -12.62
C LEU A 226 20.75 -18.98 -13.89
N LEU A 227 20.09 -17.83 -13.76
CA LEU A 227 19.52 -17.14 -14.92
C LEU A 227 20.63 -16.51 -15.78
N GLN A 228 21.69 -15.97 -15.18
CA GLN A 228 22.83 -15.43 -15.93
C GLN A 228 23.54 -16.52 -16.74
N GLU A 229 23.79 -17.71 -16.16
CA GLU A 229 24.36 -18.86 -16.87
C GLU A 229 23.52 -19.25 -18.10
N ALA A 230 22.19 -19.20 -17.98
CA ALA A 230 21.29 -19.51 -19.07
C ALA A 230 21.29 -18.42 -20.16
N VAL A 231 21.44 -17.14 -19.80
CA VAL A 231 21.67 -16.04 -20.76
C VAL A 231 23.00 -16.24 -21.48
N ASP A 232 24.08 -16.51 -20.74
CA ASP A 232 25.43 -16.69 -21.28
C ASP A 232 25.48 -17.89 -22.23
N ALA A 233 24.81 -19.00 -21.88
CA ALA A 233 24.69 -20.17 -22.75
C ALA A 233 23.95 -19.87 -24.05
N ALA A 234 22.87 -19.09 -23.99
CA ALA A 234 22.11 -18.70 -25.17
C ALA A 234 22.90 -17.73 -26.09
N VAL A 235 23.72 -16.85 -25.51
CA VAL A 235 24.62 -15.97 -26.26
C VAL A 235 25.80 -16.76 -26.86
N GLY A 236 26.42 -17.65 -26.09
CA GLY A 236 27.56 -18.47 -26.52
C GLY A 236 27.19 -19.47 -27.63
N ALA A 237 25.99 -20.04 -27.58
CA ALA A 237 25.47 -20.91 -28.64
C ALA A 237 25.22 -20.18 -29.98
N SER A 238 25.16 -18.85 -30.00
CA SER A 238 25.14 -18.05 -31.25
C SER A 238 26.54 -17.84 -31.86
N ALA A 239 27.62 -18.04 -31.09
CA ALA A 239 28.99 -17.74 -31.52
C ALA A 239 29.76 -18.97 -32.04
N GLU A 240 29.43 -20.19 -31.61
CA GLU A 240 30.12 -21.40 -32.04
C GLU A 240 29.16 -22.55 -32.36
N HIS A 241 29.31 -23.15 -33.54
CA HIS A 241 28.75 -24.47 -33.88
C HIS A 241 29.44 -25.56 -33.03
N THR A 242 29.12 -25.64 -31.74
CA THR A 242 29.60 -26.72 -30.88
C THR A 242 28.46 -27.26 -30.03
N SER A 243 28.05 -28.49 -30.35
CA SER A 243 27.10 -29.28 -29.58
C SER A 243 27.63 -29.53 -28.16
N VAL A 244 27.06 -28.84 -27.17
CA VAL A 244 27.27 -29.16 -25.74
C VAL A 244 25.96 -29.71 -25.18
N LEU A 245 26.06 -30.87 -24.53
CA LEU A 245 24.98 -31.59 -23.90
C LEU A 245 24.17 -30.71 -22.94
N ALA A 246 22.85 -30.71 -23.15
CA ALA A 246 21.85 -30.17 -22.25
C ALA A 246 22.06 -30.70 -20.83
N VAL A 247 22.34 -29.81 -19.89
CA VAL A 247 22.25 -30.09 -18.46
C VAL A 247 20.86 -29.68 -18.00
N GLY A 248 20.07 -30.68 -17.60
CA GLY A 248 18.98 -30.55 -16.62
C GLY A 248 17.75 -29.74 -17.02
N ALA A 249 16.73 -30.44 -17.54
CA ALA A 249 15.31 -30.07 -17.49
C ALA A 249 14.80 -28.90 -18.36
N ALA A 250 15.34 -28.72 -19.57
CA ALA A 250 14.57 -28.12 -20.66
C ALA A 250 13.55 -29.15 -21.18
N VAL A 251 12.31 -29.11 -20.68
CA VAL A 251 11.22 -29.89 -21.25
C VAL A 251 10.79 -29.21 -22.55
N GLY A 252 11.24 -29.77 -23.67
CA GLY A 252 10.53 -29.74 -24.94
C GLY A 252 10.42 -28.39 -25.66
N ALA A 253 11.53 -27.81 -26.11
CA ALA A 253 11.51 -26.90 -27.26
C ALA A 253 12.69 -27.24 -28.19
N SER A 254 12.37 -27.44 -29.46
CA SER A 254 13.33 -27.71 -30.53
C SER A 254 14.36 -26.57 -30.60
N ALA A 255 15.65 -26.90 -30.65
CA ALA A 255 16.75 -25.96 -30.67
C ALA A 255 16.83 -25.20 -32.01
N GLU A 256 15.95 -24.22 -32.22
CA GLU A 256 16.22 -23.11 -33.12
C GLU A 256 16.99 -22.02 -32.36
N HIS A 257 18.13 -21.58 -32.92
CA HIS A 257 18.92 -20.46 -32.42
C HIS A 257 18.03 -19.22 -32.26
N THR A 258 17.53 -18.99 -31.05
CA THR A 258 16.70 -17.83 -30.74
C THR A 258 17.54 -16.91 -29.88
N SER A 259 17.92 -15.76 -30.44
CA SER A 259 18.56 -14.68 -29.69
C SER A 259 17.68 -14.30 -28.49
N VAL A 260 18.27 -14.19 -27.30
CA VAL A 260 17.56 -13.70 -26.12
C VAL A 260 17.24 -12.21 -26.33
N LEU A 261 15.94 -11.88 -26.32
CA LEU A 261 15.42 -10.53 -26.51
C LEU A 261 14.89 -9.93 -25.20
N ALA A 262 14.58 -10.77 -24.21
CA ALA A 262 14.12 -10.36 -22.89
C ALA A 262 14.40 -11.47 -21.87
N VAL A 263 14.50 -11.08 -20.60
CA VAL A 263 14.52 -12.02 -19.47
C VAL A 263 13.35 -11.75 -18.54
N GLY A 264 12.98 -12.71 -17.70
CA GLY A 264 11.91 -12.50 -16.75
C GLY A 264 11.88 -13.51 -15.62
N ALA A 265 10.90 -13.35 -14.73
CA ALA A 265 10.66 -14.27 -13.64
C ALA A 265 9.17 -14.52 -13.40
N ALA A 266 8.84 -15.77 -13.08
CA ALA A 266 7.59 -16.17 -12.47
C ALA A 266 7.84 -16.57 -11.01
N GLY A 267 7.47 -15.72 -10.07
CA GLY A 267 7.73 -15.95 -8.65
C GLY A 267 7.29 -14.78 -7.77
N GLY A 268 7.82 -14.75 -6.55
CA GLY A 268 7.66 -13.63 -5.63
C GLY A 268 8.69 -12.52 -5.85
N ASP A 269 8.64 -11.49 -5.01
CA ASP A 269 9.46 -10.29 -5.17
C ASP A 269 10.97 -10.59 -5.25
N GLY A 270 11.50 -11.54 -4.47
CA GLY A 270 12.91 -11.92 -4.54
C GLY A 270 13.32 -12.62 -5.86
N THR A 271 12.43 -13.44 -6.44
CA THR A 271 12.70 -14.05 -7.76
C THR A 271 12.64 -13.01 -8.87
N ILE A 272 11.72 -12.04 -8.75
CA ILE A 272 11.63 -10.92 -9.68
C ILE A 272 12.87 -10.01 -9.57
N ALA A 273 13.34 -9.74 -8.35
CA ALA A 273 14.57 -8.98 -8.12
C ALA A 273 15.79 -9.66 -8.76
N ALA A 274 15.88 -10.99 -8.66
CA ALA A 274 16.95 -11.74 -9.31
C ALA A 274 16.93 -11.60 -10.84
N ALA A 275 15.74 -11.71 -11.46
CA ALA A 275 15.62 -11.49 -12.90
C ALA A 275 15.90 -10.04 -13.31
N ALA A 276 15.50 -9.06 -12.51
CA ALA A 276 15.80 -7.66 -12.74
C ALA A 276 17.30 -7.37 -12.68
N ALA A 277 18.04 -8.03 -11.77
CA ALA A 277 19.49 -7.93 -11.70
C ALA A 277 20.18 -8.46 -12.97
N VAL A 278 19.70 -9.56 -13.53
CA VAL A 278 20.20 -10.08 -14.82
C VAL A 278 19.79 -9.17 -15.98
N ALA A 279 18.56 -8.65 -15.97
CA ALA A 279 18.04 -7.76 -17.00
C ALA A 279 18.90 -6.49 -17.15
N ILE A 280 19.19 -5.79 -16.05
CA ILE A 280 20.00 -4.56 -16.08
C ILE A 280 21.44 -4.85 -16.50
N ARG A 281 22.05 -5.96 -16.06
CA ARG A 281 23.43 -6.35 -16.42
C ARG A 281 23.61 -6.63 -17.91
N ASN A 282 22.57 -7.16 -18.55
CA ASN A 282 22.61 -7.55 -19.96
C ASN A 282 21.88 -6.55 -20.88
N ASN A 283 21.37 -5.43 -20.33
CA ASN A 283 20.56 -4.44 -21.05
C ASN A 283 19.36 -5.08 -21.79
N LEU A 284 18.68 -6.00 -21.09
CA LEU A 284 17.51 -6.71 -21.61
C LEU A 284 16.23 -6.22 -20.94
N PRO A 285 15.11 -6.10 -21.68
CA PRO A 285 13.80 -5.89 -21.10
C PRO A 285 13.40 -6.99 -20.09
N LEU A 286 12.59 -6.61 -19.11
CA LEU A 286 12.12 -7.48 -18.03
C LEU A 286 10.66 -7.90 -18.20
N VAL A 287 10.38 -9.20 -18.09
CA VAL A 287 9.03 -9.77 -17.97
C VAL A 287 8.77 -10.20 -16.54
N VAL A 288 7.61 -9.82 -15.99
CA VAL A 288 7.21 -10.16 -14.61
C VAL A 288 5.93 -10.98 -14.63
N ILE A 289 5.97 -12.18 -14.04
CA ILE A 289 4.78 -13.02 -13.85
C ILE A 289 4.53 -13.17 -12.34
N PRO A 290 3.40 -12.66 -11.82
CA PRO A 290 3.11 -12.72 -10.39
C PRO A 290 2.76 -14.14 -9.96
N ALA A 291 3.69 -14.85 -9.34
CA ALA A 291 3.48 -16.21 -8.81
C ALA A 291 3.87 -16.36 -7.33
N GLY A 292 4.15 -15.25 -6.63
CA GLY A 292 4.41 -15.22 -5.19
C GLY A 292 3.19 -14.88 -4.34
N THR A 293 3.40 -14.83 -3.02
CA THR A 293 2.33 -14.58 -2.03
C THR A 293 1.87 -13.11 -2.01
N LEU A 294 2.80 -12.16 -2.03
CA LEU A 294 2.50 -10.73 -1.86
C LEU A 294 2.56 -9.93 -3.17
N ASN A 295 3.48 -10.30 -4.08
CA ASN A 295 3.69 -9.73 -5.42
C ASN A 295 3.68 -8.20 -5.40
N HIS A 296 4.44 -7.58 -4.48
CA HIS A 296 4.41 -6.14 -4.29
C HIS A 296 4.85 -5.39 -5.54
N PHE A 297 5.95 -5.82 -6.16
CA PHE A 297 6.46 -5.20 -7.38
C PHE A 297 5.52 -5.38 -8.56
N ALA A 298 5.00 -6.60 -8.79
CA ALA A 298 4.07 -6.84 -9.89
C ALA A 298 2.78 -6.02 -9.75
N ARG A 299 2.29 -5.81 -8.51
CA ARG A 299 1.14 -4.93 -8.25
C ARG A 299 1.44 -3.46 -8.50
N ASP A 300 2.61 -2.98 -8.10
CA ASP A 300 3.06 -1.62 -8.40
C ASP A 300 3.25 -1.44 -9.92
N LEU A 301 3.77 -2.44 -10.62
CA LEU A 301 3.87 -2.45 -12.07
C LEU A 301 2.47 -2.41 -12.72
N GLY A 302 1.50 -3.12 -12.16
CA GLY A 302 0.17 -3.30 -12.75
C GLY A 302 0.08 -4.53 -13.63
N VAL A 303 0.76 -5.59 -13.22
CA VAL A 303 0.65 -6.92 -13.82
C VAL A 303 0.05 -7.84 -12.78
N TYR A 304 -1.17 -8.31 -13.05
CA TYR A 304 -1.97 -9.09 -12.10
C TYR A 304 -2.10 -10.56 -12.48
N ASP A 305 -2.00 -10.87 -13.77
CA ASP A 305 -2.13 -12.25 -14.25
C ASP A 305 -1.27 -12.52 -15.49
N LEU A 306 -1.15 -13.81 -15.83
CA LEU A 306 -0.36 -14.28 -16.96
C LEU A 306 -0.92 -13.83 -18.31
N ARG A 307 -2.23 -13.54 -18.40
CA ARG A 307 -2.86 -13.09 -19.63
C ARG A 307 -2.44 -11.66 -19.97
N GLU A 308 -2.35 -10.78 -18.97
CA GLU A 308 -1.81 -9.44 -19.13
C GLU A 308 -0.35 -9.47 -19.61
N VAL A 309 0.44 -10.42 -19.10
CA VAL A 309 1.83 -10.61 -19.53
C VAL A 309 1.87 -11.01 -21.00
N ALA A 310 1.12 -12.02 -21.41
CA ALA A 310 1.07 -12.46 -22.82
C ALA A 310 0.55 -11.37 -23.76
N ASP A 311 -0.43 -10.58 -23.32
CA ASP A 311 -0.95 -9.43 -24.08
C ASP A 311 0.14 -8.35 -24.27
N ALA A 312 0.84 -7.98 -23.20
CA ALA A 312 1.90 -6.96 -23.23
C ALA A 312 3.11 -7.39 -24.07
N THR A 313 3.62 -8.61 -23.85
CA THR A 313 4.78 -9.14 -24.57
C THR A 313 4.48 -9.37 -26.05
N GLY A 314 3.28 -9.86 -26.37
CA GLY A 314 2.83 -10.04 -27.76
C GLY A 314 2.53 -8.72 -28.50
N ALA A 315 2.39 -7.61 -27.79
CA ALA A 315 2.22 -6.28 -28.37
C ALA A 315 3.51 -5.42 -28.35
N GLY A 316 4.56 -5.85 -27.63
CA GLY A 316 5.75 -5.03 -27.42
C GLY A 316 5.51 -3.82 -26.52
N GLU A 317 4.55 -3.94 -25.59
CA GLU A 317 4.18 -2.85 -24.67
C GLU A 317 4.97 -2.97 -23.37
N ALA A 318 5.73 -1.93 -23.04
CA ALA A 318 6.52 -1.87 -21.82
C ALA A 318 6.50 -0.47 -21.21
N VAL A 319 7.03 -0.37 -20.00
CA VAL A 319 7.28 0.89 -19.30
C VAL A 319 8.66 0.92 -18.69
N GLU A 320 9.21 2.12 -18.50
CA GLU A 320 10.49 2.29 -17.82
C GLU A 320 10.35 1.99 -16.33
N VAL A 321 11.30 1.20 -15.80
CA VAL A 321 11.40 0.95 -14.36
C VAL A 321 12.84 1.14 -13.92
N ASP A 322 13.03 1.98 -12.90
CA ASP A 322 14.31 2.16 -12.23
C ASP A 322 14.71 0.88 -11.49
N ILE A 323 15.98 0.51 -11.60
CA ILE A 323 16.61 -0.54 -10.79
C ILE A 323 17.64 0.13 -9.90
N ALA A 324 17.55 -0.09 -8.60
CA ALA A 324 18.50 0.47 -7.64
C ALA A 324 19.64 -0.52 -7.38
N ALA A 325 20.78 0.01 -6.95
CA ALA A 325 21.93 -0.78 -6.56
C ALA A 325 22.44 -0.36 -5.17
N VAL A 326 23.16 -1.28 -4.54
CA VAL A 326 24.04 -1.01 -3.41
C VAL A 326 25.41 -1.63 -3.69
N GLU A 327 26.45 -0.83 -3.52
CA GLU A 327 27.85 -1.21 -3.67
C GLU A 327 28.55 -1.17 -2.31
N PHE A 328 29.35 -2.19 -2.03
CA PHE A 328 30.16 -2.26 -0.81
C PHE A 328 31.34 -3.23 -0.97
N ASP A 329 32.40 -3.00 -0.21
CA ASP A 329 33.56 -3.90 -0.18
C ASP A 329 33.30 -5.15 0.67
N THR A 330 33.65 -6.31 0.12
CA THR A 330 33.68 -7.61 0.80
C THR A 330 35.11 -8.13 0.90
N ALA A 331 35.30 -9.26 1.57
CA ALA A 331 36.61 -9.92 1.64
C ALA A 331 37.15 -10.32 0.25
N ASP A 332 36.24 -10.57 -0.71
CA ASP A 332 36.56 -11.01 -2.07
C ASP A 332 36.64 -9.84 -3.07
N GLY A 333 36.47 -8.59 -2.61
CA GLY A 333 36.51 -7.38 -3.42
C GLY A 333 35.19 -6.60 -3.41
N PRO A 334 35.06 -5.58 -4.29
CA PRO A 334 33.84 -4.79 -4.41
C PRO A 334 32.68 -5.67 -4.87
N TYR A 335 31.55 -5.56 -4.18
CA TYR A 335 30.34 -6.30 -4.46
C TYR A 335 29.19 -5.33 -4.75
N GLN A 336 28.42 -5.63 -5.79
CA GLN A 336 27.26 -4.83 -6.20
C GLN A 336 26.01 -5.71 -6.22
N HIS A 337 24.96 -5.24 -5.57
CA HIS A 337 23.66 -5.90 -5.54
C HIS A 337 22.56 -4.99 -6.07
N HIS A 338 21.73 -5.52 -6.96
CA HIS A 338 20.58 -4.81 -7.53
C HIS A 338 19.30 -5.19 -6.80
N TRP A 339 18.40 -4.22 -6.63
CA TRP A 339 17.14 -4.39 -5.91
C TRP A 339 16.05 -3.51 -6.51
N ILE A 340 14.79 -3.94 -6.34
CA ILE A 340 13.65 -3.35 -7.04
C ILE A 340 12.66 -2.65 -6.13
N ASN A 341 12.54 -3.01 -4.86
CA ASN A 341 11.59 -2.41 -3.93
C ASN A 341 12.27 -1.56 -2.88
N THR A 342 12.99 -2.20 -1.94
CA THR A 342 13.52 -1.51 -0.76
C THR A 342 14.82 -2.12 -0.26
N ALA A 343 15.77 -1.27 0.14
CA ALA A 343 16.91 -1.63 0.97
C ALA A 343 16.79 -1.01 2.38
N SER A 344 17.47 -1.60 3.36
CA SER A 344 17.47 -1.08 4.73
C SER A 344 18.68 -1.52 5.54
N ILE A 345 19.02 -0.70 6.54
CA ILE A 345 20.08 -0.96 7.52
C ILE A 345 19.50 -0.82 8.93
N GLY A 346 19.91 -1.68 9.85
CA GLY A 346 19.48 -1.67 11.25
C GLY A 346 18.19 -2.46 11.47
N ALA A 347 17.30 -1.96 12.33
CA ALA A 347 16.17 -2.75 12.85
C ALA A 347 14.95 -2.88 11.92
N TYR A 348 14.99 -2.30 10.71
CA TYR A 348 13.84 -2.26 9.80
C TYR A 348 13.40 -3.65 9.27
N PRO A 349 14.30 -4.57 8.87
CA PRO A 349 13.88 -5.91 8.44
C PRO A 349 13.12 -6.67 9.53
N GLU A 350 13.55 -6.56 10.79
CA GLU A 350 12.84 -7.17 11.92
C GLU A 350 11.44 -6.55 12.12
N LEU A 351 11.31 -5.23 11.95
CA LEU A 351 10.03 -4.53 12.00
C LEU A 351 9.04 -5.06 10.96
N VAL A 352 9.49 -5.21 9.70
CA VAL A 352 8.65 -5.72 8.60
C VAL A 352 8.25 -7.17 8.86
N ARG A 353 9.20 -8.03 9.24
CA ARG A 353 8.95 -9.44 9.55
C ARG A 353 7.94 -9.63 10.69
N LEU A 354 8.06 -8.85 11.77
CA LEU A 354 7.11 -8.89 12.88
C LEU A 354 5.73 -8.35 12.49
N ARG A 355 5.67 -7.30 11.67
CA ARG A 355 4.41 -6.77 11.13
C ARG A 355 3.68 -7.85 10.35
N GLU A 356 4.33 -8.47 9.37
CA GLU A 356 3.72 -9.47 8.48
C GLU A 356 3.18 -10.66 9.27
N LYS A 357 3.96 -11.16 10.24
CA LYS A 357 3.53 -12.24 11.13
C LYS A 357 2.24 -11.94 11.91
N TRP A 358 1.99 -10.67 12.23
CA TRP A 358 0.84 -10.25 13.03
C TRP A 358 -0.28 -9.60 12.21
N GLU A 359 -0.03 -9.28 10.95
CA GLU A 359 -0.96 -8.58 10.06
C GLU A 359 -2.24 -9.38 9.85
N ASP A 360 -2.15 -10.69 9.65
CA ASP A 360 -3.32 -11.56 9.46
C ASP A 360 -4.26 -11.57 10.67
N ARG A 361 -3.70 -11.42 11.89
CA ARG A 361 -4.47 -11.51 13.13
C ARG A 361 -5.04 -10.18 13.57
N TRP A 362 -4.27 -9.10 13.46
CA TRP A 362 -4.60 -7.79 14.05
C TRP A 362 -4.84 -6.69 13.01
N GLY A 363 -4.63 -6.99 11.72
CA GLY A 363 -4.65 -6.02 10.64
C GLY A 363 -3.37 -5.19 10.57
N LYS A 364 -3.18 -4.51 9.43
CA LYS A 364 -1.94 -3.81 9.07
C LYS A 364 -1.44 -2.80 10.12
N TRP A 365 -2.32 -1.92 10.61
CA TRP A 365 -1.91 -0.83 11.51
C TRP A 365 -1.61 -1.27 12.95
N PRO A 366 -2.46 -2.08 13.61
CA PRO A 366 -2.13 -2.58 14.95
C PRO A 366 -0.92 -3.50 14.94
N ALA A 367 -0.75 -4.33 13.90
CA ALA A 367 0.43 -5.17 13.73
C ALA A 367 1.70 -4.33 13.61
N PHE A 368 1.67 -3.28 12.78
CA PHE A 368 2.81 -2.37 12.63
C PHE A 368 3.17 -1.65 13.93
N ALA A 369 2.18 -1.11 14.65
CA ALA A 369 2.44 -0.41 15.91
C ALA A 369 3.04 -1.35 16.98
N ALA A 370 2.52 -2.57 17.09
CA ALA A 370 3.05 -3.59 17.99
C ALA A 370 4.47 -4.01 17.58
N ALA A 371 4.71 -4.24 16.29
CA ALA A 371 6.02 -4.58 15.75
C ALA A 371 7.03 -3.47 16.05
N LEU A 372 6.68 -2.20 15.83
CA LEU A 372 7.53 -1.06 16.15
C LEU A 372 7.92 -1.02 17.64
N VAL A 373 6.95 -1.22 18.54
CA VAL A 373 7.23 -1.26 19.98
C VAL A 373 8.21 -2.38 20.34
N VAL A 374 8.00 -3.58 19.80
CA VAL A 374 8.83 -4.75 20.11
C VAL A 374 10.22 -4.63 19.50
N THR A 375 10.32 -4.27 18.23
CA THR A 375 11.58 -4.02 17.52
C THR A 375 12.40 -2.96 18.24
N LEU A 376 11.82 -1.79 18.53
CA LEU A 376 12.57 -0.71 19.19
C LEU A 376 13.02 -1.07 20.62
N ARG A 377 12.30 -1.94 21.34
CA ARG A 377 12.71 -2.40 22.67
C ARG A 377 13.93 -3.30 22.64
N ARG A 378 14.14 -4.04 21.54
CA ARG A 378 15.24 -5.01 21.39
C ARG A 378 16.40 -4.46 20.56
N ALA A 379 16.12 -3.53 19.66
CA ALA A 379 17.11 -2.95 18.77
C ALA A 379 18.19 -2.17 19.51
N GLU A 380 19.41 -2.29 19.00
CA GLU A 380 20.54 -1.46 19.33
C GLU A 380 20.69 -0.33 18.29
N PRO A 381 21.06 0.89 18.69
CA PRO A 381 21.31 1.96 17.74
C PRO A 381 22.48 1.63 16.81
N ILE A 382 22.29 1.88 15.51
CA ILE A 382 23.38 1.90 14.53
C ILE A 382 23.99 3.31 14.49
N HIS A 383 25.33 3.38 14.43
CA HIS A 383 26.08 4.62 14.36
C HIS A 383 26.49 4.87 12.92
N ILE A 384 25.72 5.71 12.22
CA ILE A 384 25.93 5.96 10.78
C ILE A 384 26.21 7.44 10.50
N ARG A 385 27.00 7.70 9.48
CA ARG A 385 27.31 9.03 8.97
C ARG A 385 26.43 9.32 7.76
N LEU A 386 25.74 10.45 7.81
CA LEU A 386 24.84 10.96 6.78
C LEU A 386 25.06 12.48 6.67
N ASP A 387 25.32 13.00 5.47
CA ASP A 387 25.73 14.39 5.22
C ASP A 387 26.90 14.87 6.09
N ASP A 388 27.97 14.08 6.16
CA ASP A 388 29.17 14.36 6.97
C ASP A 388 28.93 14.46 8.49
N ARG A 389 27.75 14.07 8.98
CA ARG A 389 27.40 14.07 10.40
C ARG A 389 27.10 12.68 10.91
N TRP A 390 27.62 12.38 12.09
CA TRP A 390 27.34 11.13 12.79
C TRP A 390 25.97 11.20 13.47
N HIS A 391 25.18 10.16 13.28
CA HIS A 391 23.85 10.00 13.85
C HIS A 391 23.70 8.60 14.43
N ASP A 392 23.07 8.53 15.60
CA ASP A 392 22.57 7.26 16.12
C ASP A 392 21.17 7.06 15.56
N MET A 393 20.93 5.93 14.91
CA MET A 393 19.66 5.60 14.27
C MET A 393 19.17 4.21 14.72
N TRP A 394 17.86 4.02 14.79
CA TRP A 394 17.27 2.69 14.96
C TRP A 394 17.28 1.91 13.65
N PHE A 395 17.02 2.61 12.56
CA PHE A 395 17.08 2.06 11.21
C PHE A 395 17.15 3.17 10.17
N LEU A 396 17.62 2.77 8.99
CA LEU A 396 17.59 3.51 7.74
C LEU A 396 16.82 2.68 6.71
N PHE A 397 15.85 3.29 6.05
CA PHE A 397 15.07 2.74 4.95
C PHE A 397 15.45 3.47 3.67
N ILE A 398 15.65 2.72 2.59
CA ILE A 398 15.94 3.23 1.26
C ILE A 398 14.92 2.58 0.30
N GLY A 399 14.02 3.36 -0.27
CA GLY A 399 13.07 2.91 -1.29
C GLY A 399 13.58 3.20 -2.70
N ASN A 400 13.28 2.30 -3.65
CA ASN A 400 13.55 2.53 -5.07
C ASN A 400 12.37 3.30 -5.66
N GLY A 401 12.56 4.60 -5.85
CA GLY A 401 11.51 5.56 -6.16
C GLY A 401 10.87 6.20 -4.92
N PRO A 402 10.08 7.26 -5.10
CA PRO A 402 9.39 7.95 -4.01
C PRO A 402 8.28 7.09 -3.40
N TYR A 403 8.36 6.82 -2.09
CA TYR A 403 7.27 6.17 -1.37
C TYR A 403 6.26 7.19 -0.82
N HIS A 404 5.02 6.74 -0.66
CA HIS A 404 3.93 7.50 -0.08
C HIS A 404 3.24 6.70 1.05
N PRO A 405 2.61 7.40 2.02
CA PRO A 405 2.61 8.85 2.19
C PRO A 405 3.93 9.39 2.77
N HIS A 406 4.21 10.66 2.48
CA HIS A 406 5.27 11.44 3.11
C HIS A 406 4.95 11.69 4.59
N GLY A 407 5.97 11.72 5.43
CA GLY A 407 5.82 11.93 6.87
C GLY A 407 5.05 10.81 7.58
N ALA A 408 5.11 9.59 7.05
CA ALA A 408 4.39 8.41 7.51
C ALA A 408 5.18 7.13 7.17
N VAL A 409 4.61 5.98 7.53
CA VAL A 409 5.17 4.67 7.16
C VAL A 409 5.09 4.52 5.64
N PRO A 410 6.20 4.18 4.95
CA PRO A 410 6.19 3.86 3.52
C PRO A 410 5.15 2.78 3.22
N ALA A 411 4.26 3.04 2.25
CA ALA A 411 3.16 2.13 1.96
C ALA A 411 3.09 1.71 0.49
N PHE A 412 3.36 2.63 -0.45
CA PHE A 412 3.31 2.37 -1.89
C PHE A 412 4.17 3.38 -2.65
N ARG A 413 4.47 3.10 -3.92
CA ARG A 413 5.11 4.03 -4.86
C ARG A 413 4.09 4.66 -5.78
N SER A 414 4.26 5.94 -6.09
CA SER A 414 3.43 6.63 -7.09
C SER A 414 4.00 6.49 -8.50
N ARG A 415 5.32 6.36 -8.61
CA ARG A 415 6.05 6.21 -9.88
C ARG A 415 7.17 5.19 -9.76
N LEU A 416 7.57 4.60 -10.88
CA LEU A 416 8.66 3.60 -10.97
C LEU A 416 9.93 4.11 -11.67
N ASP A 417 9.93 5.36 -12.16
CA ASP A 417 10.87 5.84 -13.19
C ASP A 417 11.41 7.26 -12.93
N GLU A 418 11.42 7.70 -11.68
CA GLU A 418 11.87 9.05 -11.31
C GLU A 418 13.40 9.18 -11.21
N GLY A 419 14.13 8.08 -11.12
CA GLY A 419 15.58 8.04 -10.90
C GLY A 419 15.98 8.48 -9.49
N LEU A 420 15.11 8.30 -8.50
CA LEU A 420 15.31 8.78 -7.13
C LEU A 420 15.23 7.64 -6.10
N LEU A 421 16.04 7.74 -5.05
CA LEU A 421 15.95 6.94 -3.83
C LEU A 421 15.15 7.71 -2.77
N ASP A 422 14.21 7.04 -2.09
CA ASP A 422 13.51 7.58 -0.92
C ASP A 422 14.17 7.11 0.37
N VAL A 423 14.91 8.01 1.01
CA VAL A 423 15.71 7.73 2.20
C VAL A 423 14.96 8.22 3.43
N ARG A 424 14.60 7.29 4.31
CA ARG A 424 13.87 7.57 5.56
C ARG A 424 14.58 6.98 6.75
N TRP A 425 14.62 7.70 7.86
CA TRP A 425 15.32 7.24 9.05
C TRP A 425 14.57 7.53 10.33
N LEU A 426 14.85 6.72 11.34
CA LEU A 426 14.37 6.92 12.70
C LEU A 426 15.56 7.09 13.65
N ARG A 427 15.78 8.30 14.12
CA ARG A 427 16.89 8.70 15.00
C ARG A 427 16.77 8.09 16.40
N ALA A 428 17.87 7.57 16.92
CA ALA A 428 18.03 7.08 18.29
C ALA A 428 18.66 8.11 19.24
N ASP A 429 19.41 9.10 18.71
CA ASP A 429 20.10 10.17 19.44
C ASP A 429 19.17 11.26 20.06
N VAL A 430 17.86 11.11 19.90
CA VAL A 430 16.86 12.04 20.46
C VAL A 430 16.35 11.55 21.81
N ARG A 431 16.27 12.44 22.81
CA ARG A 431 15.74 12.10 24.15
C ARG A 431 14.33 11.49 24.04
N PHE A 432 14.15 10.34 24.69
CA PHE A 432 12.92 9.54 24.63
C PHE A 432 12.51 9.09 23.21
N SER A 433 13.49 8.90 22.31
CA SER A 433 13.24 8.58 20.89
C SER A 433 12.18 7.49 20.70
N ARG A 434 12.32 6.34 21.38
CA ARG A 434 11.37 5.22 21.30
C ARG A 434 9.92 5.64 21.59
N THR A 435 9.71 6.28 22.74
CA THR A 435 8.38 6.74 23.16
C THR A 435 7.83 7.80 22.20
N ARG A 436 8.68 8.72 21.72
CA ARG A 436 8.29 9.74 20.75
C ARG A 436 7.89 9.13 19.41
N ALA A 437 8.61 8.12 18.92
CA ALA A 437 8.29 7.41 17.68
C ALA A 437 6.92 6.73 17.77
N VAL A 438 6.68 5.98 18.85
CA VAL A 438 5.41 5.28 19.08
C VAL A 438 4.24 6.26 19.22
N ILE A 439 4.37 7.29 20.05
CA ILE A 439 3.33 8.31 20.20
C ILE A 439 3.07 9.03 18.88
N ALA A 440 4.13 9.44 18.17
CA ALA A 440 3.97 10.14 16.90
C ALA A 440 3.31 9.28 15.82
N LEU A 441 3.63 7.97 15.76
CA LEU A 441 2.94 7.02 14.89
C LEU A 441 1.45 6.91 15.26
N MET A 442 1.13 6.73 16.54
CA MET A 442 -0.26 6.62 17.02
C MET A 442 -1.09 7.88 16.75
N LEU A 443 -0.44 9.05 16.76
CA LEU A 443 -1.06 10.33 16.44
C LEU A 443 -1.00 10.67 14.93
N ALA A 444 -0.50 9.75 14.09
CA ALA A 444 -0.29 9.97 12.65
C ALA A 444 0.50 11.27 12.34
N ALA A 445 1.48 11.57 13.20
CA ALA A 445 2.27 12.78 13.20
C ALA A 445 3.78 12.47 13.18
N ILE A 446 4.18 11.28 12.74
CA ILE A 446 5.59 10.87 12.70
C ILE A 446 6.44 11.84 11.86
N GLY A 447 5.92 12.31 10.72
CA GLY A 447 6.56 13.34 9.89
C GLY A 447 6.85 14.67 10.56
N HIS A 448 6.13 15.03 11.64
CA HIS A 448 6.42 16.26 12.40
C HIS A 448 7.33 16.00 13.61
N SER A 449 7.70 14.75 13.86
CA SER A 449 8.51 14.38 15.01
C SER A 449 9.99 14.48 14.67
N ARG A 450 10.75 15.12 15.55
CA ARG A 450 12.23 15.21 15.42
C ARG A 450 12.96 13.87 15.37
N VAL A 451 12.29 12.77 15.71
CA VAL A 451 12.89 11.42 15.62
C VAL A 451 12.89 10.89 14.19
N TYR A 452 12.08 11.44 13.30
CA TYR A 452 11.92 10.98 11.93
C TYR A 452 12.53 11.99 10.96
N GLY A 453 13.14 11.49 9.91
CA GLY A 453 13.52 12.29 8.75
C GLY A 453 13.28 11.50 7.47
N GLU A 454 13.06 12.25 6.39
CA GLU A 454 12.90 11.71 5.05
C GLU A 454 13.56 12.66 4.05
N ARG A 455 14.06 12.11 2.95
CA ARG A 455 14.64 12.85 1.84
C ARG A 455 14.73 11.98 0.61
N GLN A 456 14.48 12.59 -0.54
CA GLN A 456 14.72 11.99 -1.84
C GLN A 456 16.08 12.43 -2.38
N MET A 457 16.84 11.51 -2.98
CA MET A 457 18.16 11.78 -3.55
C MET A 457 18.51 10.76 -4.64
N HIS A 458 19.42 11.10 -5.54
CA HIS A 458 19.87 10.17 -6.60
C HIS A 458 20.87 9.12 -6.06
N GLU A 459 21.71 9.54 -5.12
CA GLU A 459 22.79 8.74 -4.55
C GLU A 459 22.86 8.96 -3.05
N LEU A 460 23.25 7.92 -2.31
CA LEU A 460 23.41 7.93 -0.87
C LEU A 460 24.63 7.09 -0.47
N THR A 461 25.64 7.75 0.09
CA THR A 461 26.73 7.06 0.79
C THR A 461 26.43 6.95 2.27
N VAL A 462 26.51 5.74 2.83
CA VAL A 462 26.36 5.47 4.26
C VAL A 462 27.65 4.89 4.80
N THR A 463 28.26 5.56 5.77
CA THR A 463 29.42 5.02 6.52
C THR A 463 29.01 4.68 7.95
N SER A 464 29.33 3.50 8.46
CA SER A 464 29.12 3.10 9.85
C SER A 464 30.44 2.92 10.60
N ARG A 465 30.43 3.10 11.93
CA ARG A 465 31.63 2.88 12.77
C ARG A 465 31.99 1.41 12.95
N THR A 466 30.99 0.55 12.87
CA THR A 466 31.11 -0.90 13.00
C THR A 466 30.46 -1.56 11.79
N PRO A 467 30.87 -2.75 11.39
CA PRO A 467 30.21 -3.48 10.32
C PRO A 467 28.71 -3.65 10.65
N VAL A 468 27.84 -3.33 9.69
CA VAL A 468 26.39 -3.48 9.80
C VAL A 468 25.86 -4.27 8.62
N ALA A 469 24.77 -5.02 8.84
CA ALA A 469 24.11 -5.75 7.76
C ALA A 469 23.23 -4.80 6.94
N VAL A 470 23.30 -4.94 5.61
CA VAL A 470 22.33 -4.37 4.68
C VAL A 470 21.39 -5.46 4.21
N ALA A 471 20.10 -5.14 4.17
CA ALA A 471 19.08 -6.02 3.62
C ALA A 471 18.37 -5.34 2.44
N ALA A 472 18.18 -6.06 1.34
CA ALA A 472 17.47 -5.59 0.15
C ALA A 472 16.41 -6.61 -0.25
N ASP A 473 15.24 -6.11 -0.67
CA ASP A 473 14.05 -6.90 -1.07
C ASP A 473 13.66 -8.02 -0.09
N GLY A 474 13.99 -7.85 1.19
CA GLY A 474 13.66 -8.77 2.28
C GLY A 474 14.78 -9.74 2.69
N GLU A 475 15.91 -9.75 1.99
CA GLU A 475 17.05 -10.64 2.23
C GLU A 475 18.28 -9.88 2.69
N VAL A 476 19.12 -10.50 3.52
CA VAL A 476 20.39 -9.91 3.96
C VAL A 476 21.42 -10.12 2.85
N VAL A 477 21.94 -9.02 2.31
CA VAL A 477 22.80 -9.02 1.14
C VAL A 477 24.28 -9.08 1.55
N GLY A 478 24.64 -8.41 2.64
CA GLY A 478 26.02 -8.37 3.09
C GLY A 478 26.23 -7.55 4.36
N ILE A 479 27.47 -7.55 4.84
CA ILE A 479 27.91 -6.82 6.03
C ILE A 479 29.15 -6.02 5.66
N ALA A 480 29.09 -4.70 5.84
CA ALA A 480 30.19 -3.79 5.55
C ALA A 480 30.12 -2.54 6.44
N THR A 481 31.12 -1.67 6.33
CA THR A 481 31.16 -0.37 7.02
C THR A 481 30.82 0.80 6.10
N THR A 482 30.87 0.61 4.78
CA THR A 482 30.54 1.64 3.80
C THR A 482 29.63 1.03 2.74
N PHE A 483 28.58 1.75 2.40
CA PHE A 483 27.61 1.37 1.38
C PHE A 483 27.30 2.57 0.50
N ASP A 484 27.36 2.38 -0.81
CA ASP A 484 26.99 3.38 -1.80
C ASP A 484 25.70 2.92 -2.50
N PHE A 485 24.61 3.65 -2.28
CA PHE A 485 23.32 3.38 -2.89
C PHE A 485 23.09 4.35 -4.04
N SER A 486 22.58 3.84 -5.16
CA SER A 486 22.25 4.64 -6.35
C SER A 486 21.09 4.01 -7.12
N VAL A 487 20.53 4.76 -8.07
CA VAL A 487 19.74 4.17 -9.15
C VAL A 487 20.70 3.72 -10.25
N ALA A 488 20.83 2.41 -10.43
CA ALA A 488 21.79 1.80 -11.36
C ALA A 488 21.42 2.08 -12.83
N GLY A 489 20.12 2.14 -13.12
CA GLY A 489 19.63 2.42 -14.46
C GLY A 489 18.13 2.16 -14.58
N ARG A 490 17.64 2.20 -15.81
CA ARG A 490 16.25 1.92 -16.15
C ARG A 490 16.18 0.77 -17.13
N ILE A 491 15.20 -0.10 -16.94
CA ILE A 491 14.93 -1.20 -17.86
C ILE A 491 13.48 -1.13 -18.35
N PRO A 492 13.25 -1.34 -19.67
CA PRO A 492 11.91 -1.58 -20.17
C PRO A 492 11.33 -2.83 -19.51
N THR A 493 10.20 -2.68 -18.83
CA THR A 493 9.50 -3.78 -18.17
C THR A 493 8.13 -3.94 -18.80
N TYR A 494 7.81 -5.14 -19.29
CA TYR A 494 6.57 -5.37 -20.03
C TYR A 494 5.36 -5.11 -19.16
N ARG A 495 4.48 -4.26 -19.68
CA ARG A 495 3.23 -3.84 -19.06
C ARG A 495 2.30 -3.40 -20.17
N ARG A 496 1.09 -3.96 -20.15
CA ARG A 496 0.06 -3.60 -21.12
C ARG A 496 -0.29 -2.11 -21.00
N ASP A 497 -0.45 -1.42 -22.13
CA ASP A 497 -0.86 -0.02 -22.19
C ASP A 497 -2.39 0.05 -22.26
N GLU A 498 -3.06 0.47 -21.19
CA GLU A 498 -4.52 0.53 -21.15
C GLU A 498 -5.13 1.60 -22.08
N ASP A 499 -4.33 2.53 -22.56
CA ASP A 499 -4.75 3.51 -23.56
C ASP A 499 -4.74 2.93 -24.98
N ASN A 500 -4.15 1.73 -25.19
CA ASN A 500 -4.19 1.06 -26.48
C ASN A 500 -5.61 0.54 -26.78
N PRO A 501 -6.25 0.99 -27.90
CA PRO A 501 -7.58 0.56 -28.30
C PRO A 501 -7.74 -0.96 -28.47
N ARG A 502 -6.64 -1.70 -28.68
CA ARG A 502 -6.61 -3.16 -28.76
C ARG A 502 -7.23 -3.83 -27.53
N TRP A 503 -7.19 -3.17 -26.37
CA TRP A 503 -7.61 -3.73 -25.08
C TRP A 503 -8.96 -3.23 -24.57
N GLU A 504 -9.71 -2.44 -25.35
CA GLU A 504 -10.97 -1.81 -24.91
C GLU A 504 -11.97 -2.82 -24.31
N ASN A 505 -11.99 -4.05 -24.83
CA ASN A 505 -12.86 -5.15 -24.39
C ASN A 505 -12.19 -6.16 -23.43
N ARG A 506 -11.00 -5.87 -22.90
CA ARG A 506 -10.27 -6.71 -21.96
C ARG A 506 -10.05 -6.00 -20.62
N PRO A 507 -11.07 -5.98 -19.73
CA PRO A 507 -10.97 -5.26 -18.46
C PRO A 507 -9.90 -5.88 -17.55
N ARG A 508 -9.12 -5.05 -16.87
CA ARG A 508 -8.20 -5.51 -15.81
C ARG A 508 -8.94 -5.89 -14.53
N PRO A 509 -8.49 -6.94 -13.83
CA PRO A 509 -8.81 -7.10 -12.43
C PRO A 509 -8.26 -5.89 -11.63
N HIS A 510 -8.97 -5.44 -10.59
CA HIS A 510 -8.51 -4.45 -9.60
C HIS A 510 -8.33 -2.97 -10.02
N HIS A 511 -8.39 -2.61 -11.31
CA HIS A 511 -8.41 -1.19 -11.71
C HIS A 511 -9.76 -0.55 -11.32
N ARG A 512 -9.80 0.36 -10.34
CA ARG A 512 -11.01 1.17 -10.07
C ARG A 512 -11.10 2.22 -11.16
N ARG A 513 -11.60 1.88 -12.35
CA ARG A 513 -12.03 2.93 -13.29
C ARG A 513 -12.98 3.85 -12.52
N PRO A 514 -12.73 5.17 -12.44
CA PRO A 514 -13.80 6.08 -12.07
C PRO A 514 -14.96 5.78 -13.02
N LEU A 515 -16.18 5.73 -12.46
CA LEU A 515 -17.38 5.54 -13.26
C LEU A 515 -17.30 6.52 -14.45
N ALA A 516 -17.21 6.00 -15.68
CA ALA A 516 -16.92 6.81 -16.87
C ALA A 516 -17.88 8.02 -17.03
N TRP A 517 -19.09 7.94 -16.46
CA TRP A 517 -20.06 9.03 -16.45
C TRP A 517 -19.74 10.21 -15.51
N LEU A 518 -18.73 10.11 -14.62
CA LEU A 518 -18.27 11.19 -13.75
C LEU A 518 -17.05 11.95 -14.31
N THR A 519 -16.29 11.32 -15.22
CA THR A 519 -15.08 11.89 -15.82
C THR A 519 -15.25 12.30 -17.28
N ASP A 520 -16.42 12.04 -17.88
CA ASP A 520 -16.75 12.55 -19.21
C ASP A 520 -16.92 14.08 -19.17
N ARG A 521 -15.80 14.79 -19.33
CA ARG A 521 -15.77 16.25 -19.56
C ARG A 521 -16.16 16.61 -20.99
N ARG A 522 -16.86 15.75 -21.73
CA ARG A 522 -17.48 16.07 -23.01
C ARG A 522 -19.01 16.04 -22.90
N ARG A 523 -19.57 16.95 -22.10
CA ARG A 523 -20.93 17.47 -22.29
C ARG A 523 -20.99 18.95 -21.96
#